data_AF-C5D1N0-F1
#
_entry.id   AF-C5D1N0-F1
#
_cell.length_a   1.000
_cell.length_b   1.000
_cell.length_c   1.000
_cell.angle_alpha   90.00
_cell.angle_beta   90.00
_cell.angle_gamma   90.00
#
_symmetry.space_group_name_H-M   'P 1'
#
loop_
_entity.id
_entity.type
_entity.pdbx_description
1 polymer ?
#
loop_
_entity_poly.entity_id
_entity_poly.type
_entity_poly.pdbx_seq_one_letter_code
_entity_poly.pdbx_strand_id
1 'polypeptide(L)'
;MKQTLSIVKAKQAWAEGRFLDCGRALYEPMQPHERVNWAADLLMFCMQYSPSLPVIDRVVELAKVPSDWRLAHAAFNEVRRITLVAEARDSAIDPALKSLLFVAENTAKVIYNASGEPAPFDADAGWELVPCVEHFLATIAVPAVTEGGVQLIFASV
;
A
#
# COMPACT_ATOMS: atom_id res chain seq x y z
N MET A 1 26.09 8.48 -1.18
CA MET A 1 26.08 8.75 0.28
C MET A 1 24.68 8.96 0.86
N LYS A 2 23.85 9.89 0.36
CA LYS A 2 22.50 10.16 0.93
C LYS A 2 21.56 8.94 0.90
N GLN A 3 21.50 8.22 -0.22
CA GLN A 3 20.63 7.04 -0.39
C GLN A 3 21.05 5.86 0.50
N THR A 4 22.37 5.63 0.64
CA THR A 4 22.92 4.60 1.54
C THR A 4 22.53 4.85 3.00
N LEU A 5 22.55 6.11 3.45
CA LEU A 5 22.15 6.48 4.81
C LEU A 5 20.63 6.31 5.04
N SER A 6 19.81 6.62 4.04
CA SER A 6 18.35 6.41 4.09
C SER A 6 18.01 4.93 4.25
N ILE A 7 18.64 4.04 3.48
CA ILE A 7 18.41 2.58 3.56
C ILE A 7 18.81 2.04 4.94
N VAL A 8 19.93 2.50 5.52
CA VAL A 8 20.36 2.08 6.86
C VAL A 8 19.31 2.50 7.91
N LYS A 9 18.81 3.74 7.85
CA LYS A 9 17.76 4.23 8.75
C LYS A 9 16.46 3.44 8.59
N ALA A 10 16.05 3.16 7.35
CA ALA A 10 14.86 2.38 7.08
C ALA A 10 14.96 0.95 7.65
N LYS A 11 16.09 0.28 7.43
CA LYS A 11 16.36 -1.06 7.99
C LYS A 11 16.30 -1.07 9.52
N GLN A 12 16.91 -0.07 10.16
CA GLN A 12 16.88 0.05 11.61
C GLN A 12 15.45 0.29 12.12
N ALA A 13 14.72 1.22 11.51
CA ALA A 13 13.34 1.53 11.88
C ALA A 13 12.42 0.29 11.72
N TRP A 14 12.58 -0.47 10.64
CA TRP A 14 11.87 -1.74 10.44
C TRP A 14 12.16 -2.75 11.55
N ALA A 15 13.44 -2.97 11.87
CA ALA A 15 13.83 -3.92 12.91
C ALA A 15 13.30 -3.55 14.32
N GLU A 16 13.05 -2.25 14.56
CA GLU A 16 12.51 -1.72 15.81
C GLU A 16 10.97 -1.59 15.80
N GLY A 17 10.29 -2.02 14.73
CA GLY A 17 8.83 -1.90 14.59
C GLY A 17 8.33 -0.47 14.34
N ARG A 18 9.23 0.47 14.00
CA ARG A 18 8.90 1.87 13.69
C ARG A 18 8.58 2.02 12.20
N PHE A 19 7.49 1.40 11.76
CA PHE A 19 7.16 1.28 10.33
C PHE A 19 6.90 2.61 9.62
N LEU A 20 6.28 3.58 10.30
CA LEU A 20 6.08 4.92 9.73
C LEU A 20 7.43 5.63 9.48
N ASP A 21 8.37 5.54 10.43
CA ASP A 21 9.72 6.08 10.27
C ASP A 21 10.50 5.37 9.15
N CYS A 22 10.26 4.06 8.97
CA CYS A 22 10.81 3.29 7.86
C CYS A 22 10.29 3.82 6.52
N GLY A 23 8.98 3.99 6.38
CA GLY A 23 8.35 4.57 5.19
C GLY A 23 8.86 5.97 4.89
N ARG A 24 8.94 6.82 5.91
CA ARG A 24 9.52 8.16 5.79
C ARG A 24 10.96 8.14 5.28
N ALA A 25 11.81 7.29 5.87
CA ALA A 25 13.21 7.18 5.49
C ALA A 25 13.39 6.72 4.04
N LEU A 26 12.52 5.84 3.54
CA LEU A 26 12.54 5.38 2.15
C LEU A 26 11.97 6.43 1.19
N TYR A 27 10.83 7.05 1.53
CA TYR A 27 10.03 7.87 0.63
C TYR A 27 10.56 9.30 0.43
N GLU A 28 10.99 9.98 1.49
CA GLU A 28 11.46 11.37 1.40
C GLU A 28 12.56 11.61 0.33
N PRO A 29 13.60 10.77 0.18
CA PRO A 29 14.64 11.00 -0.81
C PRO A 29 14.22 10.74 -2.25
N MET A 30 13.07 10.09 -2.49
CA MET A 30 12.60 9.73 -3.82
C MET A 30 12.03 10.93 -4.58
N GLN A 31 12.29 10.98 -5.88
CA GLN A 31 11.63 11.86 -6.84
C GLN A 31 10.17 11.43 -7.08
N PRO A 32 9.29 12.31 -7.60
CA PRO A 32 7.88 11.98 -7.82
C PRO A 32 7.63 10.67 -8.58
N HIS A 33 8.37 10.42 -9.67
CA HIS A 33 8.22 9.19 -10.45
C HIS A 33 8.70 7.94 -9.70
N GLU A 34 9.77 8.05 -8.90
CA GLU A 34 10.27 6.96 -8.06
C GLU A 34 9.25 6.60 -6.97
N ARG A 35 8.58 7.61 -6.40
CA ARG A 35 7.50 7.44 -5.41
C ARG A 35 6.31 6.67 -5.99
N VAL A 36 5.90 7.02 -7.21
CA VAL A 36 4.80 6.35 -7.93
C VAL A 36 5.14 4.89 -8.20
N ASN A 37 6.32 4.63 -8.77
CA ASN A 37 6.76 3.26 -9.05
C ASN A 37 6.84 2.43 -7.78
N TRP A 38 7.47 2.98 -6.73
CA TRP A 38 7.60 2.30 -5.45
C TRP A 38 6.24 1.96 -4.81
N ALA A 39 5.30 2.90 -4.81
CA ALA A 39 3.96 2.66 -4.28
C ALA A 39 3.20 1.60 -5.09
N ALA A 40 3.27 1.66 -6.42
CA ALA A 40 2.66 0.67 -7.30
C ALA A 40 3.28 -0.72 -7.11
N ASP A 41 4.60 -0.83 -6.96
CA ASP A 41 5.30 -2.09 -6.72
C ASP A 41 4.86 -2.73 -5.40
N LEU A 42 4.72 -1.95 -4.33
CA LEU A 42 4.21 -2.42 -3.05
C LEU A 42 2.75 -2.91 -3.16
N LEU A 43 1.91 -2.17 -3.88
CA LEU A 43 0.52 -2.58 -4.11
C LEU A 43 0.45 -3.88 -4.93
N MET A 44 1.18 -3.95 -6.04
CA MET A 44 1.25 -5.15 -6.89
C MET A 44 1.77 -6.36 -6.12
N PHE A 45 2.75 -6.18 -5.24
CA PHE A 45 3.20 -7.25 -4.35
C PHE A 45 2.08 -7.76 -3.44
N CYS A 46 1.31 -6.87 -2.81
CA CYS A 46 0.19 -7.28 -1.95
C CYS A 46 -0.93 -7.97 -2.76
N MET A 47 -1.19 -7.51 -3.98
CA MET A 47 -2.19 -8.10 -4.88
C MET A 47 -1.90 -9.56 -5.25
N GLN A 48 -0.66 -10.02 -5.17
CA GLN A 48 -0.32 -11.44 -5.43
C GLN A 48 -0.98 -12.40 -4.44
N TYR A 49 -1.39 -11.91 -3.27
CA TYR A 49 -1.94 -12.71 -2.17
C TYR A 49 -3.43 -12.47 -1.94
N SER A 50 -4.12 -11.74 -2.84
CA SER A 50 -5.52 -11.38 -2.67
C SER A 50 -6.29 -11.51 -4.00
N PRO A 51 -7.61 -11.73 -3.97
CA PRO A 51 -8.42 -11.66 -5.19
C PRO A 51 -8.28 -10.30 -5.88
N SER A 52 -8.23 -10.31 -7.22
CA SER A 52 -8.24 -9.08 -8.01
C SER A 52 -9.54 -8.31 -7.79
N LEU A 53 -9.41 -6.99 -7.64
CA LEU A 53 -10.52 -6.05 -7.62
C LEU A 53 -10.28 -4.98 -8.69
N PRO A 54 -11.23 -4.76 -9.63
CA PRO A 54 -11.04 -3.81 -10.72
C PRO A 54 -10.66 -2.38 -10.27
N VAL A 55 -11.16 -1.95 -9.11
CA VAL A 55 -10.83 -0.64 -8.54
C VAL A 55 -9.37 -0.53 -8.10
N ILE A 56 -8.75 -1.63 -7.65
CA ILE A 56 -7.34 -1.70 -7.25
C ILE A 56 -6.47 -1.84 -8.49
N ASP A 57 -6.88 -2.67 -9.45
CA ASP A 57 -6.20 -2.79 -10.75
C ASP A 57 -6.10 -1.43 -11.43
N ARG A 58 -7.16 -0.61 -11.36
CA ARG A 58 -7.16 0.75 -11.90
C ARG A 58 -6.08 1.65 -11.27
N VAL A 59 -5.83 1.53 -9.96
CA VAL A 59 -4.76 2.29 -9.28
C VAL A 59 -3.39 1.94 -9.87
N VAL A 60 -3.12 0.65 -10.08
CA VAL A 60 -1.87 0.18 -10.70
C VAL A 60 -1.76 0.65 -12.16
N GLU A 61 -2.84 0.61 -12.94
CA GLU A 61 -2.81 1.12 -14.32
C GLU A 61 -2.50 2.61 -14.39
N LEU A 62 -3.02 3.41 -13.44
CA LEU A 62 -2.73 4.84 -13.39
C LEU A 62 -1.25 5.14 -13.13
N ALA A 63 -0.55 4.33 -12.33
CA ALA A 63 0.86 4.52 -12.06
C ALA A 63 1.73 4.49 -13.33
N LYS A 64 1.32 3.73 -14.35
CA LYS A 64 2.10 3.49 -15.59
C LYS A 64 2.15 4.70 -16.52
N VAL A 65 1.20 5.63 -16.41
CA VAL A 65 1.02 6.72 -17.39
C VAL A 65 1.01 8.07 -16.67
N PRO A 66 2.11 8.85 -16.69
CA PRO A 66 2.19 10.13 -15.97
C PRO A 66 1.09 11.14 -16.30
N SER A 67 0.61 11.18 -17.56
CA SER A 67 -0.50 12.07 -17.95
C SER A 67 -1.83 11.72 -17.27
N ASP A 68 -1.95 10.52 -16.73
CA ASP A 68 -3.16 10.01 -16.09
C ASP A 68 -3.11 10.14 -14.56
N TRP A 69 -1.97 10.50 -13.96
CA TRP A 69 -1.82 10.54 -12.50
C TRP A 69 -2.87 11.42 -11.80
N ARG A 70 -3.32 12.51 -12.43
CA ARG A 70 -4.41 13.36 -11.93
C ARG A 70 -5.73 12.60 -11.70
N LEU A 71 -5.95 11.50 -12.43
CA LEU A 71 -7.15 10.67 -12.30
C LEU A 71 -7.10 9.79 -11.03
N ALA A 72 -5.95 9.70 -10.35
CA ALA A 72 -5.81 8.90 -9.15
C ALA A 72 -6.62 9.42 -7.96
N HIS A 73 -7.01 10.70 -7.95
CA HIS A 73 -7.98 11.20 -6.96
C HIS A 73 -9.36 10.55 -7.15
N ALA A 74 -9.79 10.32 -8.39
CA ALA A 74 -11.03 9.60 -8.65
C ALA A 74 -10.90 8.14 -8.22
N ALA A 75 -9.80 7.47 -8.59
CA ALA A 75 -9.54 6.09 -8.17
C ALA A 75 -9.49 5.94 -6.64
N PHE A 76 -8.86 6.88 -5.92
CA PHE A 76 -8.89 6.94 -4.46
C PHE A 76 -10.34 6.96 -3.93
N ASN A 77 -11.21 7.80 -4.48
CA ASN A 77 -12.61 7.86 -4.06
C ASN A 77 -13.36 6.54 -4.31
N GLU A 78 -13.03 5.79 -5.36
CA GLU A 78 -13.61 4.48 -5.63
C GLU A 78 -13.17 3.45 -4.60
N VAL A 79 -11.86 3.39 -4.30
CA VAL A 79 -11.32 2.52 -3.26
C VAL A 79 -11.91 2.89 -1.89
N ARG A 80 -11.90 4.17 -1.52
CA ARG A 80 -12.39 4.66 -0.22
C ARG A 80 -13.86 4.31 0.04
N ARG A 81 -14.71 4.32 -1.00
CA ARG A 81 -16.10 3.87 -0.86
C ARG A 81 -16.20 2.43 -0.39
N ILE A 82 -15.33 1.54 -0.90
CA ILE A 82 -15.30 0.14 -0.50
C ILE A 82 -14.69 0.00 0.90
N THR A 83 -13.62 0.74 1.19
CA THR A 83 -13.00 0.75 2.53
C THR A 83 -13.99 1.19 3.62
N LEU A 84 -14.78 2.24 3.37
CA LEU A 84 -15.81 2.71 4.31
C LEU A 84 -16.87 1.63 4.58
N VAL A 85 -17.26 0.87 3.56
CA VAL A 85 -18.18 -0.28 3.73
C VAL A 85 -17.51 -1.38 4.56
N ALA A 86 -16.21 -1.63 4.36
CA ALA A 86 -15.45 -2.60 5.14
C ALA A 86 -15.34 -2.19 6.62
N GLU A 87 -15.02 -0.92 6.89
CA GLU A 87 -14.95 -0.34 8.23
C GLU A 87 -16.29 -0.43 8.96
N ALA A 88 -17.41 -0.16 8.27
CA ALA A 88 -18.74 -0.22 8.86
C ALA A 88 -19.22 -1.65 9.17
N ARG A 89 -18.64 -2.66 8.53
CA ARG A 89 -19.04 -4.07 8.63
C ARG A 89 -17.91 -4.94 9.17
N ASP A 90 -17.16 -4.44 10.15
CA ASP A 90 -15.85 -4.91 10.58
C ASP A 90 -15.70 -6.44 10.79
N SER A 91 -16.80 -7.16 11.09
CA SER A 91 -16.82 -8.62 11.25
C SER A 91 -17.16 -9.44 9.98
N ALA A 92 -17.51 -8.81 8.86
CA ALA A 92 -18.04 -9.46 7.66
C ALA A 92 -17.11 -9.38 6.43
N ILE A 93 -16.02 -8.61 6.50
CA ILE A 93 -15.04 -8.50 5.42
C ILE A 93 -13.74 -9.21 5.83
N ASP A 94 -13.14 -9.90 4.87
CA ASP A 94 -11.81 -10.48 5.00
C ASP A 94 -10.80 -9.40 5.47
N PRO A 95 -10.14 -9.59 6.63
CA PRO A 95 -9.12 -8.68 7.14
C PRO A 95 -8.01 -8.40 6.13
N ALA A 96 -7.61 -9.38 5.33
CA ALA A 96 -6.57 -9.21 4.31
C ALA A 96 -7.03 -8.27 3.19
N LEU A 97 -8.28 -8.41 2.76
CA LEU A 97 -8.87 -7.48 1.79
C LEU A 97 -8.96 -6.06 2.36
N LYS A 98 -9.38 -5.91 3.62
CA LYS A 98 -9.43 -4.60 4.28
C LYS A 98 -8.05 -3.93 4.31
N SER A 99 -7.01 -4.68 4.70
CA SER A 99 -5.63 -4.18 4.68
C SER A 99 -5.15 -3.80 3.28
N LEU A 100 -5.48 -4.61 2.26
CA LEU A 100 -5.13 -4.30 0.87
C LEU A 100 -5.76 -2.98 0.39
N LEU A 101 -7.00 -2.70 0.78
CA LEU A 101 -7.67 -1.44 0.43
C LEU A 101 -6.92 -0.22 0.99
N PHE A 102 -6.34 -0.30 2.20
CA PHE A 102 -5.51 0.77 2.74
C PHE A 102 -4.19 0.97 1.98
N VAL A 103 -3.56 -0.13 1.51
CA VAL A 103 -2.39 -0.03 0.61
C VAL A 103 -2.80 0.65 -0.71
N ALA A 104 -3.94 0.28 -1.28
CA ALA A 104 -4.45 0.86 -2.52
C ALA A 104 -4.81 2.36 -2.36
N GLU A 105 -5.43 2.76 -1.26
CA GLU A 105 -5.72 4.17 -0.95
C GLU A 105 -4.46 5.01 -0.91
N ASN A 106 -3.46 4.59 -0.11
CA ASN A 106 -2.21 5.35 0.01
C ASN A 106 -1.43 5.38 -1.31
N THR A 107 -1.49 4.31 -2.10
CA THR A 107 -0.91 4.28 -3.45
C THR A 107 -1.58 5.31 -4.36
N ALA A 108 -2.92 5.38 -4.37
CA ALA A 108 -3.65 6.37 -5.16
C ALA A 108 -3.34 7.81 -4.72
N LYS A 109 -3.21 8.05 -3.41
CA LYS A 109 -2.77 9.36 -2.87
C LYS A 109 -1.37 9.74 -3.35
N VAL A 110 -0.41 8.81 -3.31
CA VAL A 110 0.96 9.04 -3.80
C VAL A 110 0.96 9.38 -5.29
N ILE A 111 0.20 8.65 -6.11
CA ILE A 111 0.07 8.92 -7.56
C ILE A 111 -0.49 10.32 -7.80
N TYR A 112 -1.59 10.68 -7.13
CA TYR A 112 -2.20 12.00 -7.29
C TYR A 112 -1.25 13.11 -6.84
N ASN A 113 -0.61 12.96 -5.68
CA ASN A 113 0.33 13.97 -5.18
C ASN A 113 1.53 14.16 -6.13
N ALA A 114 1.94 13.12 -6.84
CA ALA A 114 3.00 13.20 -7.85
C ALA A 114 2.56 13.91 -9.15
N SER A 115 1.25 14.06 -9.42
CA SER A 115 0.75 14.76 -10.61
C SER A 115 0.92 16.28 -10.53
N GLY A 116 1.13 16.83 -9.32
CA GLY A 116 1.26 18.26 -9.09
C GLY A 116 -0.05 19.05 -9.18
N GLU A 117 -1.19 18.36 -9.19
CA GLU A 117 -2.51 19.01 -9.20
C GLU A 117 -2.83 19.69 -7.85
N PRO A 118 -3.74 20.68 -7.83
CA PRO A 118 -4.15 21.35 -6.59
C PRO A 118 -4.81 20.40 -5.58
N ALA A 119 -4.85 20.85 -4.32
CA ALA A 119 -5.42 20.11 -3.18
C ALA A 119 -4.82 18.69 -3.04
N PRO A 120 -3.49 18.58 -2.86
CA PRO A 120 -2.86 17.28 -2.63
C PRO A 120 -3.43 16.63 -1.36
N PHE A 121 -3.39 15.31 -1.32
CA PHE A 121 -3.59 14.55 -0.10
C PHE A 121 -2.45 14.78 0.90
N ASP A 122 -2.59 14.21 2.09
CA ASP A 122 -1.63 14.31 3.19
C ASP A 122 -0.19 13.98 2.73
N ALA A 123 0.78 14.77 3.19
CA ALA A 123 2.17 14.67 2.76
C ALA A 123 2.85 13.35 3.19
N ASP A 124 2.29 12.70 4.20
CA ASP A 124 2.74 11.43 4.79
C ASP A 124 2.10 10.20 4.14
N ALA A 125 1.23 10.34 3.14
CA ALA A 125 0.60 9.20 2.45
C ALA A 125 1.62 8.16 1.94
N GLY A 126 2.81 8.62 1.52
CA GLY A 126 3.90 7.72 1.13
C GLY A 126 4.60 7.04 2.30
N TRP A 127 4.59 7.63 3.49
CA TRP A 127 5.15 7.04 4.70
C TRP A 127 4.25 5.92 5.21
N GLU A 128 2.93 6.13 5.12
CA GLU A 128 1.88 5.19 5.54
C GLU A 128 1.86 3.89 4.73
N LEU A 129 2.47 3.85 3.55
CA LEU A 129 2.56 2.61 2.76
C LEU A 129 3.27 1.48 3.51
N VAL A 130 4.32 1.78 4.28
CA VAL A 130 5.07 0.74 5.01
C VAL A 130 4.26 0.10 6.14
N PRO A 131 3.64 0.85 7.08
CA PRO A 131 2.75 0.23 8.08
C PRO A 131 1.54 -0.45 7.43
N CYS A 132 0.99 0.07 6.33
CA CYS A 132 -0.12 -0.59 5.63
C CYS A 132 0.29 -1.95 5.04
N VAL A 133 1.45 -2.02 4.38
CA VAL A 133 1.99 -3.28 3.83
C VAL A 133 2.36 -4.26 4.95
N GLU A 134 2.96 -3.78 6.03
CA GLU A 134 3.25 -4.63 7.18
C GLU A 134 1.98 -5.20 7.79
N HIS A 135 0.95 -4.39 7.99
CA HIS A 135 -0.33 -4.85 8.49
C HIS A 135 -0.99 -5.87 7.55
N PHE A 136 -0.93 -5.64 6.23
CA PHE A 136 -1.38 -6.62 5.24
C PHE A 136 -0.63 -7.95 5.37
N LEU A 137 0.71 -7.91 5.44
CA LEU A 137 1.53 -9.10 5.64
C LEU A 137 1.16 -9.84 6.93
N ALA A 138 0.93 -9.11 8.03
CA ALA A 138 0.48 -9.69 9.28
C ALA A 138 -0.88 -10.38 9.12
N THR A 139 -1.83 -9.80 8.39
CA THR A 139 -3.16 -10.41 8.16
C THR A 139 -3.13 -11.69 7.34
N ILE A 140 -2.21 -11.82 6.37
CA ILE A 140 -2.06 -13.05 5.57
C ILE A 140 -1.12 -14.08 6.22
N ALA A 141 -0.28 -13.65 7.17
CA ALA A 141 0.64 -14.53 7.90
C ALA A 141 -0.03 -15.27 9.07
N VAL A 142 -1.21 -14.84 9.52
CA VAL A 142 -2.00 -15.64 10.46
C VAL A 142 -2.45 -16.92 9.74
N PRO A 143 -2.03 -18.11 10.19
CA PRO A 143 -2.59 -19.34 9.65
C PRO A 143 -4.10 -19.26 9.88
N ALA A 144 -4.90 -19.46 8.82
CA ALA A 144 -6.30 -19.79 9.02
C ALA A 144 -6.33 -20.89 10.08
N VAL A 145 -6.91 -20.60 11.25
CA VAL A 145 -7.09 -21.61 12.29
C VAL A 145 -8.16 -22.55 11.77
N THR A 146 -7.74 -23.52 10.95
CA THR A 146 -8.53 -24.69 10.66
C THR A 146 -8.24 -25.69 11.75
N GLU A 147 -9.26 -26.02 12.55
CA GLU A 147 -9.25 -27.24 13.36
C GLU A 147 -8.78 -28.40 12.46
N GLY A 148 -7.54 -28.88 12.66
CA GLY A 148 -7.07 -30.11 12.00
C GLY A 148 -5.71 -30.13 11.31
N GLY A 149 -4.92 -29.05 11.30
CA GLY A 149 -3.51 -29.14 10.86
C GLY A 149 -3.02 -27.93 10.10
N VAL A 150 -1.79 -27.50 10.41
CA VAL A 150 -1.16 -26.33 9.82
C VAL A 150 -0.74 -26.65 8.38
N GLN A 151 -1.36 -25.96 7.41
CA GLN A 151 -0.79 -25.80 6.08
C GLN A 151 -0.32 -24.34 5.96
N LEU A 152 1.00 -24.12 6.03
CA LEU A 152 1.59 -22.84 5.63
C LEU A 152 1.42 -22.71 4.11
N ILE A 153 0.51 -21.86 3.66
CA ILE A 153 0.40 -21.52 2.24
C ILE A 153 1.42 -20.43 1.95
N PHE A 154 2.68 -20.82 1.75
CA PHE A 154 3.48 -20.12 0.77
C PHE A 154 3.08 -20.72 -0.57
N ALA A 155 2.18 -20.04 -1.30
CA ALA A 155 1.91 -20.40 -2.68
C ALA A 155 3.26 -20.38 -3.40
N SER A 156 3.74 -21.58 -3.73
CA SER A 156 4.98 -21.77 -4.47
C SER A 156 4.76 -21.22 -5.87
N VAL A 157 5.67 -20.36 -6.30
CA VAL A 157 5.79 -19.87 -7.69
C VAL A 157 6.03 -21.04 -8.62
#